data_AF-A0A7U9N2Q8-F1
#
_entry.id   AF-A0A7U9N2Q8-F1
#
_cell.length_a   1.000
_cell.length_b   1.000
_cell.length_c   1.000
_cell.angle_alpha   90.00
_cell.angle_beta   90.00
_cell.angle_gamma   90.00
#
_symmetry.space_group_name_H-M   'P 1'
#
loop_
_entity.id
_entity.type
_entity.pdbx_description
1 polymer ?
#
loop_
_entity_poly.entity_id
_entity_poly.type
_entity_poly.pdbx_seq_one_letter_code
_entity_poly.pdbx_strand_id
1 'polypeptide(L)'
;MGTYYRHTRSEKAEVPYSFQCEHCGKHSGSLKAVIMGMEATDNSNFKTLNDEREEKLRRRAHENLVRKIKDTHKNAVEKNIFTTDFCDKCPHCSQPQSWAVSGLKKKMFENPIVCLVVSGVISIIAVLGHYFTDMEYLTLSAAAGILALGVAAAIICLVWNVVKLTAKSKKTSSGAHNVPVIDWSTVKDLLNE
;
A
#
# COMPACT_ATOMS: atom_id res chain seq x y z
N MET A 1 7.45 32.68 12.55
CA MET A 1 7.06 31.28 12.27
C MET A 1 5.57 31.25 12.02
N GLY A 2 5.12 31.00 10.78
CA GLY A 2 3.70 30.84 10.48
C GLY A 2 3.20 29.48 10.97
N THR A 3 2.00 29.43 11.55
CA THR A 3 1.33 28.16 11.87
C THR A 3 0.79 27.54 10.59
N TYR A 4 1.33 26.40 10.18
CA TYR A 4 0.82 25.60 9.06
C TYR A 4 -0.09 24.49 9.59
N TYR A 5 -1.29 24.40 9.06
CA TYR A 5 -2.26 23.35 9.32
C TYR A 5 -2.28 22.37 8.13
N ARG A 6 -2.14 21.08 8.43
CA ARG A 6 -2.27 19.99 7.46
C ARG A 6 -3.71 19.47 7.52
N HIS A 7 -4.41 19.59 6.40
CA HIS A 7 -5.76 19.06 6.22
C HIS A 7 -5.67 17.75 5.44
N THR A 8 -6.34 16.71 5.93
CA THR A 8 -6.29 15.38 5.33
C THR A 8 -7.68 14.83 5.09
N ARG A 9 -7.84 14.06 4.01
CA ARG A 9 -9.07 13.32 3.73
C ARG A 9 -8.76 12.01 3.02
N SER A 10 -9.39 10.96 3.47
CA SER A 10 -9.33 9.63 2.86
C SER A 10 -10.74 9.09 2.66
N GLU A 11 -11.00 8.48 1.51
CA GLU A 11 -12.26 7.77 1.25
C GLU A 11 -12.02 6.27 1.23
N LYS A 12 -13.06 5.52 1.59
CA LYS A 12 -13.03 4.06 1.68
C LYS A 12 -14.30 3.46 1.09
N ALA A 13 -14.17 2.27 0.53
CA ALA A 13 -15.30 1.45 0.08
C ALA A 13 -15.20 0.05 0.72
N GLU A 14 -16.37 -0.53 1.02
CA GLU A 14 -16.48 -1.90 1.49
C GLU A 14 -16.79 -2.83 0.32
N VAL A 15 -15.96 -3.85 0.12
CA VAL A 15 -16.16 -4.86 -0.94
C VAL A 15 -16.42 -6.21 -0.28
N PRO A 16 -17.62 -6.79 -0.41
CA PRO A 16 -17.92 -8.12 0.09
C PRO A 16 -17.16 -9.20 -0.70
N TYR A 17 -16.77 -10.25 0.00
CA TYR A 17 -16.14 -11.42 -0.61
C TYR A 17 -16.35 -12.66 0.26
N SER A 18 -16.16 -13.83 -0.33
CA SER A 18 -16.14 -15.09 0.39
C SER A 18 -15.23 -16.10 -0.31
N PHE A 19 -14.81 -17.13 0.41
CA PHE A 19 -13.98 -18.19 -0.14
C PHE A 19 -14.25 -19.51 0.56
N GLN A 20 -13.97 -20.61 -0.13
CA GLN A 20 -13.90 -21.93 0.48
C GLN A 20 -12.47 -22.18 0.95
N CYS A 21 -12.29 -22.47 2.24
CA CYS A 21 -10.97 -22.66 2.81
C CYS A 21 -10.24 -23.85 2.19
N GLU A 22 -9.01 -23.61 1.74
CA GLU A 22 -8.12 -24.58 1.11
C GLU A 22 -7.66 -25.69 2.06
N HIS A 23 -7.74 -25.43 3.37
CA HIS A 23 -7.23 -26.31 4.43
C HIS A 23 -8.33 -27.16 5.08
N CYS A 24 -9.46 -26.54 5.45
CA CYS A 24 -10.54 -27.23 6.17
C CYS A 24 -11.80 -27.45 5.32
N GLY A 25 -11.81 -26.98 4.07
CA GLY A 25 -12.94 -27.12 3.14
C GLY A 25 -14.19 -26.31 3.50
N LYS A 26 -14.22 -25.63 4.65
CA LYS A 26 -15.37 -24.83 5.11
C LYS A 26 -15.45 -23.50 4.38
N HIS A 27 -16.67 -23.04 4.13
CA HIS A 27 -16.92 -21.72 3.57
C HIS A 27 -16.65 -20.63 4.62
N SER A 28 -15.99 -19.55 4.22
CA SER A 28 -15.64 -18.43 5.11
C SER A 28 -16.86 -17.66 5.64
N GLY A 29 -17.99 -17.77 4.93
CA GLY A 29 -19.11 -16.84 5.10
C GLY A 29 -18.85 -15.51 4.38
N SER A 30 -19.79 -14.57 4.53
CA SER A 30 -19.65 -13.23 3.98
C SER A 30 -18.63 -12.42 4.78
N LEU A 31 -17.53 -12.05 4.13
CA LEU A 31 -16.51 -11.17 4.66
C LEU A 31 -16.55 -9.84 3.90
N LYS A 32 -15.98 -8.80 4.50
CA LYS A 32 -15.89 -7.46 3.90
C LYS A 32 -14.45 -6.96 3.93
N ALA A 33 -13.95 -6.52 2.79
CA ALA A 33 -12.66 -5.86 2.68
C ALA A 33 -12.90 -4.34 2.65
N VAL A 34 -12.15 -3.60 3.47
CA VAL A 34 -12.20 -2.14 3.46
C VAL A 34 -11.05 -1.64 2.58
N ILE A 35 -11.38 -1.20 1.37
CA ILE A 35 -10.40 -0.63 0.44
C ILE A 35 -10.36 0.87 0.66
N MET A 36 -9.20 1.38 1.07
CA MET A 36 -8.99 2.80 1.32
C MET A 36 -8.12 3.42 0.22
N GLY A 37 -8.56 4.56 -0.31
CA GLY A 37 -7.77 5.37 -1.24
C GLY A 37 -6.57 6.03 -0.55
N MET A 38 -5.59 6.47 -1.33
CA MET A 38 -4.46 7.26 -0.81
C MET A 38 -4.97 8.55 -0.15
N GLU A 39 -4.48 8.87 1.04
CA GLU A 39 -4.83 10.09 1.77
C GLU A 39 -4.50 11.33 0.92
N ALA A 40 -5.52 12.13 0.64
CA ALA A 40 -5.32 13.45 0.04
C ALA A 40 -4.94 14.44 1.13
N THR A 41 -3.97 15.31 0.84
CA THR A 41 -3.47 16.30 1.79
C THR A 41 -3.47 17.70 1.19
N ASP A 42 -3.77 18.70 2.02
CA ASP A 42 -3.74 20.11 1.68
C ASP A 42 -3.14 20.92 2.83
N ASN A 43 -2.04 21.63 2.57
CA ASN A 43 -1.36 22.44 3.58
C ASN A 43 -1.83 23.88 3.49
N SER A 44 -2.27 24.45 4.61
CA SER A 44 -2.81 25.81 4.67
C SER A 44 -2.29 26.57 5.89
N ASN A 45 -2.12 27.88 5.78
CA ASN A 45 -1.86 28.75 6.94
C ASN A 45 -3.12 28.95 7.81
N PHE A 46 -4.28 28.48 7.32
CA PHE A 46 -5.57 28.63 8.00
C PHE A 46 -6.02 27.31 8.62
N LYS A 47 -6.59 27.42 9.82
CA LYS A 47 -7.13 26.30 10.59
C LYS A 47 -8.34 25.64 9.92
N THR A 48 -9.03 26.34 9.03
CA THR A 48 -10.11 25.82 8.19
C THR A 48 -9.77 26.03 6.71
N LEU A 49 -10.26 25.15 5.86
CA LEU A 49 -10.23 25.34 4.42
C LEU A 49 -11.44 26.17 3.99
N ASN A 50 -11.30 26.93 2.89
CA ASN A 50 -12.45 27.49 2.19
C ASN A 50 -13.13 26.39 1.36
N ASP A 51 -14.38 26.63 0.97
CA ASP A 51 -15.21 25.65 0.27
C ASP A 51 -14.54 25.10 -1.00
N GLU A 52 -13.85 25.96 -1.77
CA GLU A 52 -13.14 25.53 -2.98
C GLU A 52 -12.00 24.54 -2.69
N ARG A 53 -11.16 24.82 -1.67
CA ARG A 53 -10.05 23.92 -1.32
C ARG A 53 -10.55 22.66 -0.65
N GLU A 54 -11.63 22.77 0.13
CA GLU A 54 -12.28 21.59 0.69
C GLU A 54 -12.79 20.70 -0.45
N GLU A 55 -13.55 21.23 -1.39
CA GLU A 55 -14.06 20.46 -2.53
C GLU A 55 -12.94 19.83 -3.36
N LYS A 56 -11.84 20.56 -3.60
CA LYS A 56 -10.65 20.01 -4.25
C LYS A 56 -9.99 18.88 -3.44
N LEU A 57 -9.99 18.97 -2.11
CA LEU A 57 -9.49 17.92 -1.23
C LEU A 57 -10.41 16.69 -1.26
N ARG A 58 -11.73 16.89 -1.25
CA ARG A 58 -12.74 15.83 -1.42
C ARG A 58 -12.58 15.11 -2.75
N ARG A 59 -12.54 15.87 -3.85
CA ARG A 59 -12.36 15.33 -5.20
C ARG A 59 -11.08 14.51 -5.32
N ARG A 60 -9.95 14.99 -4.80
CA ARG A 60 -8.68 14.22 -4.79
C ARG A 60 -8.78 12.92 -4.00
N ALA A 61 -9.43 12.96 -2.83
CA ALA A 61 -9.63 11.75 -2.02
C ALA A 61 -10.50 10.71 -2.75
N HIS A 62 -11.55 11.20 -3.43
CA HIS A 62 -12.44 10.38 -4.24
C HIS A 62 -11.73 9.77 -5.46
N GLU A 63 -11.04 10.57 -6.27
CA GLU A 63 -10.24 10.11 -7.41
C GLU A 63 -9.20 9.06 -6.99
N ASN A 64 -8.58 9.22 -5.82
CA ASN A 64 -7.64 8.25 -5.26
C ASN A 64 -8.33 6.92 -4.91
N LEU A 65 -9.54 6.95 -4.36
CA LEU A 65 -10.33 5.75 -4.09
C LEU A 65 -10.74 5.07 -5.39
N VAL A 66 -11.31 5.80 -6.35
CA VAL A 66 -11.71 5.28 -7.67
C VAL A 66 -10.54 4.59 -8.37
N ARG A 67 -9.37 5.24 -8.41
CA ARG A 67 -8.15 4.66 -8.98
C ARG A 67 -7.74 3.38 -8.27
N LYS A 68 -7.82 3.36 -6.93
CA LYS A 68 -7.48 2.18 -6.12
C LYS A 68 -8.44 1.03 -6.36
N ILE A 69 -9.74 1.29 -6.47
CA ILE A 69 -10.77 0.28 -6.77
C ILE A 69 -10.57 -0.29 -8.17
N LYS A 70 -10.38 0.56 -9.19
CA LYS A 70 -10.10 0.11 -10.56
C LYS A 70 -8.82 -0.72 -10.66
N ASP A 71 -7.71 -0.30 -10.03
CA ASP A 71 -6.49 -1.11 -10.00
C ASP A 71 -6.72 -2.44 -9.27
N THR A 72 -7.43 -2.43 -8.14
CA THR A 72 -7.71 -3.65 -7.37
C THR A 72 -8.57 -4.63 -8.16
N HIS A 73 -9.64 -4.15 -8.81
CA HIS A 73 -10.50 -4.93 -9.70
C HIS A 73 -9.70 -5.50 -10.87
N LYS A 74 -8.94 -4.65 -11.58
CA LYS A 74 -8.09 -5.06 -12.71
C LYS A 74 -7.11 -6.16 -12.32
N ASN A 75 -6.42 -6.00 -11.20
CA ASN A 75 -5.45 -6.99 -10.72
C ASN A 75 -6.14 -8.31 -10.32
N ALA A 76 -7.30 -8.26 -9.66
CA ALA A 76 -8.03 -9.45 -9.27
C ALA A 76 -8.58 -10.21 -10.49
N VAL A 77 -9.23 -9.51 -11.42
CA VAL A 77 -9.92 -10.12 -12.58
C VAL A 77 -8.94 -10.55 -13.67
N GLU A 78 -7.98 -9.70 -14.04
CA GLU A 78 -7.08 -9.99 -15.17
C GLU A 78 -5.83 -10.78 -14.76
N LYS A 79 -5.34 -10.57 -13.53
CA LYS A 79 -4.02 -11.08 -13.10
C LYS A 79 -4.08 -12.08 -11.95
N ASN A 80 -5.26 -12.34 -11.37
CA ASN A 80 -5.41 -13.12 -10.13
C ASN A 80 -4.50 -12.62 -9.00
N ILE A 81 -4.27 -11.30 -8.95
CA ILE A 81 -3.51 -10.63 -7.90
C ILE A 81 -4.50 -9.94 -6.96
N PHE A 82 -4.67 -10.53 -5.77
CA PHE A 82 -5.58 -10.03 -4.76
C PHE A 82 -4.86 -9.05 -3.83
N THR A 83 -5.45 -7.88 -3.55
CA THR A 83 -4.86 -6.94 -2.59
C THR A 83 -4.80 -7.55 -1.19
N THR A 84 -3.85 -7.10 -0.37
CA THR A 84 -3.73 -7.51 1.04
C THR A 84 -4.85 -6.99 1.92
N ASP A 85 -5.76 -6.16 1.38
CA ASP A 85 -6.93 -5.63 2.08
C ASP A 85 -8.02 -6.72 2.27
N PHE A 86 -7.95 -7.81 1.48
CA PHE A 86 -8.75 -9.01 1.68
C PHE A 86 -8.09 -9.90 2.77
N CYS A 87 -8.83 -10.23 3.82
CA CYS A 87 -8.37 -11.13 4.87
C CYS A 87 -8.28 -12.56 4.35
N ASP A 88 -7.07 -13.10 4.35
CA ASP A 88 -6.78 -14.43 3.85
C ASP A 88 -6.82 -15.54 4.91
N LYS A 89 -7.04 -15.17 6.17
CA LYS A 89 -7.15 -16.15 7.25
C LYS A 89 -8.56 -16.71 7.30
N CYS A 90 -8.68 -18.03 7.28
CA CYS A 90 -9.97 -18.68 7.45
C CYS A 90 -10.53 -18.41 8.85
N PRO A 91 -11.79 -17.97 9.00
CA PRO A 91 -12.42 -17.76 10.31
C PRO A 91 -12.52 -19.05 11.16
N HIS A 92 -12.52 -20.22 10.53
CA HIS A 92 -12.71 -21.51 11.22
C HIS A 92 -11.41 -22.15 11.71
N CYS A 93 -10.33 -22.06 10.93
CA CYS A 93 -9.05 -22.71 11.25
C CYS A 93 -7.86 -21.76 11.32
N SER A 94 -8.06 -20.46 11.07
CA SER A 94 -7.03 -19.41 11.06
C SER A 94 -5.87 -19.63 10.09
N GLN A 95 -5.94 -20.63 9.23
CA GLN A 95 -4.91 -20.88 8.22
C GLN A 95 -4.99 -19.83 7.09
N PRO A 96 -3.84 -19.39 6.55
CA PRO A 96 -3.80 -18.49 5.39
C PRO A 96 -4.30 -19.19 4.12
N GLN A 97 -4.69 -18.43 3.09
CA GLN A 97 -5.04 -18.98 1.78
C GLN A 97 -3.94 -18.69 0.72
N SER A 98 -3.79 -19.58 -0.26
CA SER A 98 -2.74 -19.52 -1.29
C SER A 98 -2.88 -18.31 -2.21
N TRP A 99 -4.11 -17.90 -2.55
CA TRP A 99 -4.38 -16.75 -3.42
C TRP A 99 -3.82 -15.43 -2.85
N ALA A 100 -3.68 -15.33 -1.52
CA ALA A 100 -3.14 -14.12 -0.89
C ALA A 100 -1.62 -14.00 -0.99
N VAL A 101 -0.92 -15.01 -1.53
CA VAL A 101 0.51 -14.95 -1.83
C VAL A 101 0.79 -14.01 -3.02
N SER A 102 -0.10 -13.96 -4.02
CA SER A 102 0.09 -13.10 -5.21
C SER A 102 0.09 -11.61 -4.84
N GLY A 103 -0.80 -11.19 -3.93
CA GLY A 103 -0.83 -9.85 -3.37
C GLY A 103 0.43 -9.47 -2.62
N LEU A 104 0.94 -10.38 -1.79
CA LEU A 104 2.19 -10.18 -1.06
C LEU A 104 3.39 -10.09 -2.00
N LYS A 105 3.42 -10.89 -3.07
CA LYS A 105 4.47 -10.82 -4.09
C LYS A 105 4.47 -9.47 -4.80
N LYS A 106 3.29 -8.92 -5.12
CA LYS A 106 3.17 -7.57 -5.71
C LYS A 106 3.71 -6.48 -4.76
N LYS A 107 3.42 -6.57 -3.45
CA LYS A 107 3.89 -5.59 -2.45
C LYS A 107 5.31 -5.82 -1.93
N MET A 108 5.97 -6.91 -2.32
CA MET A 108 7.28 -7.30 -1.78
C MET A 108 8.36 -6.24 -1.95
N PHE A 109 8.30 -5.48 -3.05
CA PHE A 109 9.29 -4.44 -3.38
C PHE A 109 8.88 -3.02 -2.99
N GLU A 110 7.65 -2.80 -2.52
CA GLU A 110 7.12 -1.46 -2.24
C GLU A 110 7.98 -0.73 -1.20
N ASN A 111 8.19 -1.33 -0.02
CA ASN A 111 9.00 -0.72 1.04
C ASN A 111 10.49 -0.58 0.66
N PRO A 112 11.17 -1.61 0.12
CA PRO A 112 12.55 -1.44 -0.35
C PRO A 112 12.74 -0.31 -1.37
N ILE A 113 11.84 -0.18 -2.34
CA ILE A 113 11.89 0.89 -3.33
C ILE A 113 11.73 2.26 -2.65
N VAL A 114 10.78 2.40 -1.74
CA VAL A 114 10.59 3.66 -0.98
C VAL A 114 11.85 4.02 -0.21
N CYS A 115 12.50 3.07 0.48
CA CYS A 115 13.77 3.32 1.17
C CYS A 115 14.84 3.85 0.23
N LEU A 116 15.03 3.22 -0.94
CA LEU A 116 16.04 3.63 -1.92
C LEU A 116 15.74 5.01 -2.52
N VAL A 117 14.48 5.30 -2.84
CA VAL A 117 14.07 6.59 -3.41
C VAL A 117 14.30 7.70 -2.38
N VAL A 118 13.85 7.52 -1.14
CA VAL A 118 14.02 8.53 -0.08
C VAL A 118 15.51 8.77 0.21
N SER A 119 16.29 7.71 0.39
CA SER A 119 17.74 7.87 0.64
C SER A 119 18.46 8.48 -0.55
N GLY A 120 18.08 8.13 -1.78
CA GLY A 120 18.65 8.68 -2.99
C GLY A 120 18.38 10.18 -3.11
N VAL A 121 17.14 10.62 -2.89
CA VAL A 121 16.78 12.05 -2.90
C VAL A 121 17.55 12.82 -1.83
N ILE A 122 17.60 12.32 -0.59
CA ILE A 122 18.33 12.98 0.50
C ILE A 122 19.84 13.02 0.19
N SER A 123 20.41 11.93 -0.31
CA SER A 123 21.82 11.88 -0.69
C SER A 123 22.15 12.87 -1.82
N ILE A 124 21.26 13.02 -2.81
CA ILE A 124 21.44 14.01 -3.90
C ILE A 124 21.40 15.43 -3.33
N ILE A 125 20.43 15.73 -2.46
CA ILE A 125 20.36 17.03 -1.77
C ILE A 125 21.65 17.28 -0.98
N ALA A 126 22.19 16.26 -0.32
CA ALA A 126 23.43 16.39 0.45
C ALA A 126 24.64 16.69 -0.45
N VAL A 127 24.74 16.04 -1.60
CA VAL A 127 25.79 16.32 -2.61
C VAL A 127 25.65 17.74 -3.17
N LEU A 128 24.43 18.16 -3.52
CA LEU A 128 24.20 19.53 -3.98
C LEU A 128 24.56 20.55 -2.88
N GLY A 129 24.18 20.29 -1.63
CA GLY A 129 24.57 21.11 -0.48
C GLY A 129 26.08 21.22 -0.34
N HIS A 130 26.81 20.12 -0.49
CA HIS A 130 28.27 20.12 -0.45
C HIS A 130 28.91 21.05 -1.50
N TYR A 131 28.38 21.09 -2.72
CA TYR A 131 28.95 21.89 -3.82
C TYR A 131 28.44 23.33 -3.88
N PHE A 132 27.24 23.61 -3.39
CA PHE A 132 26.56 24.89 -3.58
C PHE A 132 26.31 25.67 -2.27
N THR A 133 26.74 25.16 -1.12
CA THR A 133 26.59 25.84 0.18
C THR A 133 27.88 25.77 1.00
N ASP A 134 28.12 26.78 1.85
CA ASP A 134 29.29 26.83 2.75
C ASP A 134 29.09 26.00 4.03
N MET A 135 28.30 24.93 3.98
CA MET A 135 27.95 24.12 5.15
C MET A 135 28.94 22.97 5.35
N GLU A 136 29.89 23.13 6.27
CA GLU A 136 30.99 22.17 6.50
C GLU A 136 30.55 20.73 6.85
N TYR A 137 29.37 20.55 7.45
CA TYR A 137 28.88 19.21 7.82
C TYR A 137 28.31 18.40 6.65
N LEU A 138 28.00 19.06 5.52
CA LEU A 138 27.55 18.42 4.29
C LEU A 138 28.77 17.95 3.50
N THR A 139 29.35 16.83 3.95
CA THR A 139 30.48 16.20 3.27
C THR A 139 30.04 15.12 2.30
N LEU A 140 30.88 14.81 1.31
CA LEU A 140 30.66 13.68 0.41
C LEU A 140 30.52 12.35 1.19
N SER A 141 31.28 12.18 2.27
CA SER A 141 31.15 11.04 3.19
C SER A 141 29.79 10.98 3.89
N ALA A 142 29.23 12.13 4.28
CA ALA A 142 27.89 12.17 4.87
C ALA A 142 26.82 11.74 3.86
N ALA A 143 26.91 12.23 2.61
CA ALA A 143 26.01 11.81 1.54
C ALA A 143 26.11 10.29 1.25
N ALA A 144 27.33 9.77 1.13
CA ALA A 144 27.56 8.34 0.95
C ALA A 144 27.02 7.51 2.13
N GLY A 145 27.19 8.00 3.36
CA GLY A 145 26.63 7.38 4.57
C GLY A 145 25.11 7.31 4.54
N ILE A 146 24.42 8.38 4.13
CA ILE A 146 22.95 8.40 4.00
C ILE A 146 22.47 7.37 2.98
N LEU A 147 23.14 7.29 1.82
CA LEU A 147 22.80 6.31 0.80
C LEU A 147 23.04 4.88 1.28
N ALA A 148 24.19 4.63 1.94
CA ALA A 148 24.52 3.32 2.48
C ALA A 148 23.50 2.84 3.53
N LEU A 149 23.06 3.73 4.42
CA LEU A 149 21.99 3.43 5.37
C LEU A 149 20.66 3.12 4.67
N GLY A 150 20.31 3.86 3.63
CA GLY A 150 19.13 3.60 2.81
C GLY A 150 19.15 2.24 2.14
N VAL A 151 20.28 1.85 1.54
CA VAL A 151 20.48 0.53 0.93
C VAL A 151 20.37 -0.57 1.97
N ALA A 152 21.01 -0.40 3.14
CA ALA A 152 20.91 -1.37 4.23
C ALA A 152 19.45 -1.56 4.70
N ALA A 153 18.71 -0.46 4.89
CA ALA A 153 17.29 -0.51 5.24
C ALA A 153 16.45 -1.22 4.17
N ALA A 154 16.70 -0.94 2.88
CA ALA A 154 16.02 -1.59 1.77
C ALA A 154 16.26 -3.11 1.75
N ILE A 155 17.49 -3.55 2.01
CA ILE A 155 17.84 -4.98 2.12
C ILE A 155 17.08 -5.62 3.29
N ILE A 156 17.07 -4.99 4.47
CA ILE A 156 16.36 -5.52 5.65
C ILE A 156 14.86 -5.66 5.36
N CYS A 157 14.23 -4.65 4.76
CA CYS A 157 12.82 -4.71 4.37
C CYS A 157 12.55 -5.83 3.35
N LEU A 158 13.45 -6.01 2.37
CA LEU A 158 13.31 -7.04 1.35
C LEU A 158 13.40 -8.44 1.99
N VAL A 159 14.41 -8.68 2.84
CA VAL A 159 14.58 -9.95 3.55
C VAL A 159 13.33 -10.25 4.39
N TRP A 160 12.81 -9.28 5.13
CA TRP A 160 11.59 -9.46 5.92
C TRP A 160 10.38 -9.86 5.05
N ASN A 161 10.19 -9.18 3.91
CA ASN A 161 9.10 -9.48 2.98
C ASN A 161 9.25 -10.87 2.35
N VAL A 162 10.47 -11.27 1.97
CA VAL A 162 10.78 -12.61 1.45
C VAL A 162 10.51 -13.68 2.50
N VAL A 163 10.95 -13.49 3.74
CA VAL A 163 10.68 -14.45 4.85
C VAL A 163 9.18 -14.62 5.06
N LYS A 164 8.43 -13.51 5.12
CA LYS A 164 6.96 -13.54 5.27
C LYS A 164 6.29 -14.27 4.10
N LEU A 165 6.74 -14.03 2.87
CA LEU A 165 6.21 -14.68 1.66
C LEU A 165 6.51 -16.18 1.67
N THR A 166 7.75 -16.57 1.96
CA THR A 166 8.16 -17.98 2.03
C THR A 166 7.41 -18.74 3.12
N ALA A 167 7.27 -18.14 4.30
CA ALA A 167 6.53 -18.73 5.41
C ALA A 167 5.06 -18.98 5.05
N LYS A 168 4.42 -18.03 4.35
CA LYS A 168 3.04 -18.19 3.90
C LYS A 168 2.92 -19.20 2.75
N SER A 169 3.78 -19.09 1.74
CA SER A 169 3.82 -20.01 0.59
C SER A 169 4.01 -21.46 1.02
N LYS A 170 4.84 -21.72 2.05
CA LYS A 170 5.03 -23.05 2.61
C LYS A 170 3.78 -23.58 3.31
N LYS A 171 3.03 -22.72 4.00
CA LYS A 171 1.77 -23.12 4.65
C LYS A 171 0.68 -23.43 3.64
N THR A 172 0.66 -22.75 2.50
CA THR A 172 -0.39 -22.86 1.50
C THR A 172 -0.01 -23.73 0.30
N SER A 173 1.08 -24.51 0.38
CA SER A 173 1.58 -25.29 -0.76
C SER A 173 0.85 -26.60 -1.01
N SER A 174 0.13 -27.13 -0.02
CA SER A 174 -0.50 -28.45 -0.06
C SER A 174 -2.03 -28.43 0.01
N GLY A 175 -2.65 -27.26 -0.21
CA GLY A 175 -4.10 -27.07 -0.17
C GLY A 175 -4.74 -27.09 -1.56
N ALA A 176 -6.07 -27.19 -1.60
CA ALA A 176 -6.82 -26.91 -2.82
C ALA A 176 -6.63 -25.44 -3.21
N HIS A 177 -6.30 -25.09 -4.45
CA HIS A 177 -6.06 -23.70 -4.86
C HIS A 177 -7.39 -22.96 -5.17
N ASN A 178 -8.18 -22.70 -4.14
CA ASN A 178 -9.46 -22.02 -4.27
C ASN A 178 -9.27 -20.50 -4.30
N VAL A 179 -9.88 -19.81 -5.26
CA VAL A 179 -9.87 -18.34 -5.33
C VAL A 179 -11.09 -17.73 -4.62
N PRO A 180 -10.98 -16.51 -4.06
CA PRO A 180 -12.12 -15.84 -3.46
C PRO A 180 -13.10 -15.35 -4.52
N VAL A 181 -14.39 -15.43 -4.20
CA VAL A 181 -15.45 -14.78 -4.95
C VAL A 181 -15.63 -13.39 -4.38
N ILE A 182 -15.43 -12.36 -5.21
CA ILE A 182 -15.52 -10.96 -4.81
C ILE A 182 -16.75 -10.34 -5.46
N ASP A 183 -17.58 -9.67 -4.65
CA ASP A 183 -18.78 -8.99 -5.12
C ASP A 183 -18.48 -7.54 -5.50
N TRP A 184 -18.16 -7.33 -6.77
CA TRP A 184 -17.89 -6.02 -7.35
C TRP A 184 -19.13 -5.16 -7.56
N SER A 185 -20.35 -5.72 -7.42
CA SER A 185 -21.59 -4.96 -7.64
C SER A 185 -21.72 -3.78 -6.67
N THR A 186 -21.21 -3.95 -5.45
CA THR A 186 -21.19 -2.92 -4.39
C THR A 186 -20.36 -1.68 -4.71
N VAL A 187 -19.41 -1.79 -5.64
CA VAL A 187 -18.53 -0.69 -6.07
C VAL A 187 -18.64 -0.43 -7.57
N LYS A 188 -19.74 -0.88 -8.20
CA LYS A 188 -19.95 -0.77 -9.63
C LYS A 188 -19.94 0.68 -10.12
N ASP A 189 -20.49 1.60 -9.34
CA ASP A 189 -20.51 3.03 -9.69
C ASP A 189 -19.08 3.57 -9.80
N LEU A 190 -18.22 3.28 -8.82
CA LEU A 190 -16.80 3.66 -8.82
C LEU A 190 -16.00 3.01 -9.95
N LEU A 191 -16.43 1.84 -10.45
CA LEU A 191 -15.79 1.16 -11.58
C LEU A 191 -16.17 1.78 -12.93
N ASN A 192 -17.35 2.41 -13.03
CA ASN A 192 -17.89 2.98 -14.27
C ASN A 192 -17.56 4.46 -14.47
N GLU A 193 -17.10 5.15 -13.42
CA GLU A 193 -16.42 6.45 -13.54
C GLU A 193 -15.15 6.34 -14.40
#